data_AF-A0A4R2QVQ6-F1
#
_entry.id   AF-A0A4R2QVQ6-F1
#
_cell.length_a   1.000
_cell.length_b   1.000
_cell.length_c   1.000
_cell.angle_alpha   90.00
_cell.angle_beta   90.00
_cell.angle_gamma   90.00
#
_symmetry.space_group_name_H-M   'P 1'
#
loop_
_entity.id
_entity.type
_entity.pdbx_description
1 polymer ?
#
loop_
_entity_poly.entity_id
_entity_poly.type
_entity_poly.pdbx_seq_one_letter_code
_entity_poly.pdbx_strand_id
1 'polypeptide(L)'
;MYLLIIFLALNWAYQKYFGTEDSDNAAETGGGTYVETQLLSTTPHEAVRKVYKHVAQGRADLGCGRFTASAARQFANNFDEPNCTAAIKQLSTEVENMNAYAEPWFPNSAYRTPSGDHTTISSCEMTVEGGPSLGVFTLKQVEKGQWIVDRHEQEPNPCPPPPSEDVPTPPAAPTG
;
A
#
# COMPACT_ATOMS: atom_id res chain seq x y z
N MET A 1 -41.94 -33.82 31.49
CA MET A 1 -40.47 -33.67 31.46
C MET A 1 -39.81 -34.51 30.35
N TYR A 2 -40.13 -35.80 30.22
CA TYR A 2 -39.58 -36.67 29.16
C TYR A 2 -39.84 -36.19 27.72
N LEU A 3 -41.04 -35.68 27.43
CA LEU A 3 -41.40 -35.19 26.09
C LEU A 3 -40.53 -34.01 25.64
N LEU A 4 -40.10 -33.16 26.57
CA LEU A 4 -39.27 -31.98 26.27
C LEU A 4 -37.84 -32.40 25.89
N ILE A 5 -37.31 -33.41 26.57
CA ILE A 5 -36.00 -34.00 26.27
C ILE A 5 -36.03 -34.71 24.90
N ILE A 6 -37.12 -35.41 24.58
CA ILE A 6 -37.30 -36.06 23.28
C ILE A 6 -37.34 -35.04 22.15
N PHE A 7 -38.07 -33.93 22.31
CA PHE A 7 -38.11 -32.84 21.32
C PHE A 7 -36.73 -32.20 21.09
N LEU A 8 -35.96 -31.97 22.15
CA LEU A 8 -34.59 -31.44 22.04
C LEU A 8 -33.64 -32.41 21.32
N ALA A 9 -33.73 -33.70 21.64
CA ALA A 9 -32.90 -34.72 21.00
C ALA A 9 -33.25 -34.91 19.51
N LEU A 10 -34.54 -34.89 19.17
CA LEU A 10 -35.00 -34.97 17.79
C LEU A 10 -34.62 -33.73 16.98
N ASN A 11 -34.73 -32.53 17.56
CA ASN A 11 -34.31 -31.30 16.89
C ASN A 11 -32.80 -31.28 16.64
N TRP A 12 -32.00 -31.71 17.61
CA TRP A 12 -30.55 -31.83 17.46
C TRP A 12 -30.18 -32.87 16.39
N ALA A 13 -30.81 -34.05 16.41
CA ALA A 13 -30.58 -35.08 15.42
C ALA A 13 -31.01 -34.63 14.01
N TYR A 14 -32.15 -33.94 13.89
CA TYR A 14 -32.63 -33.41 12.62
C TYR A 14 -31.64 -32.38 12.05
N GLN A 15 -31.15 -31.42 12.85
CA GLN A 15 -30.12 -30.49 12.40
C GLN A 15 -28.80 -31.19 12.01
N LYS A 16 -28.42 -32.27 12.71
CA LYS A 16 -27.18 -32.99 12.42
C LYS A 16 -27.22 -33.83 11.14
N TYR A 17 -28.38 -34.37 10.78
CA TYR A 17 -28.53 -35.30 9.64
C TYR A 17 -29.28 -34.71 8.42
N PHE A 18 -30.14 -33.71 8.63
CA PHE A 18 -31.03 -33.14 7.60
C PHE A 18 -31.10 -31.61 7.60
N GLY A 19 -30.45 -30.93 8.56
CA GLY A 19 -30.38 -29.48 8.57
C GLY A 19 -29.44 -28.97 7.48
N THR A 20 -30.00 -28.28 6.50
CA THR A 20 -29.27 -27.30 5.70
C THR A 20 -28.74 -26.23 6.64
N GLU A 21 -27.45 -25.91 6.50
CA GLU A 21 -26.84 -24.76 7.13
C GLU A 21 -27.57 -23.51 6.63
N ASP A 22 -28.51 -22.98 7.43
CA ASP A 22 -29.02 -21.62 7.23
C ASP A 22 -27.85 -20.69 7.53
N SER A 23 -27.18 -20.35 6.44
CA SER A 23 -26.05 -19.47 6.45
C SER A 23 -26.52 -18.03 6.47
N ASP A 24 -26.34 -17.36 7.61
CA ASP A 24 -26.15 -15.90 7.61
C ASP A 24 -24.73 -15.62 7.09
N ASN A 25 -24.62 -15.74 5.75
CA ASN A 25 -23.41 -15.53 4.97
C ASN A 25 -23.39 -14.10 4.42
N ALA A 26 -22.45 -13.30 4.91
CA ALA A 26 -21.70 -12.39 4.05
C ALA A 26 -20.20 -12.79 4.10
N ALA A 27 -19.95 -13.95 3.49
CA ALA A 27 -18.70 -14.38 2.86
C ALA A 27 -17.42 -14.40 3.73
N GLU A 28 -17.39 -15.36 4.67
CA GLU A 28 -16.20 -16.19 4.85
C GLU A 28 -16.01 -17.06 3.59
N THR A 29 -15.18 -16.58 2.67
CA THR A 29 -14.63 -17.39 1.57
C THR A 29 -13.13 -17.27 1.63
N GLY A 30 -12.42 -18.37 1.92
CA GLY A 30 -10.97 -18.37 1.76
C GLY A 30 -10.15 -19.43 2.50
N GLY A 31 -10.74 -20.50 3.04
CA GLY A 31 -10.02 -21.72 3.45
C GLY A 31 -9.53 -22.56 2.27
N GLY A 32 -8.93 -21.91 1.29
CA GLY A 32 -8.27 -22.51 0.14
C GLY A 32 -6.98 -21.76 -0.07
N THR A 33 -5.98 -22.43 -0.64
CA THR A 33 -4.79 -21.79 -1.19
C THR A 33 -5.19 -20.95 -2.40
N TYR A 34 -5.98 -19.89 -2.17
CA TYR A 34 -6.05 -18.77 -3.07
C TYR A 34 -4.68 -18.12 -2.96
N VAL A 35 -3.76 -18.59 -3.81
CA VAL A 35 -2.83 -17.67 -4.42
C VAL A 35 -3.73 -16.74 -5.24
N GLU A 36 -4.38 -15.77 -4.57
CA GLU A 36 -4.82 -14.58 -5.28
C GLU A 36 -3.58 -14.16 -6.04
N THR A 37 -3.63 -14.29 -7.36
CA THR A 37 -2.63 -13.68 -8.21
C THR A 37 -2.85 -12.19 -7.99
N GLN A 38 -2.22 -11.64 -6.96
CA GLN A 38 -2.48 -10.29 -6.50
C GLN A 38 -2.24 -9.40 -7.71
N LEU A 39 -3.31 -8.81 -8.23
CA LEU A 39 -3.23 -7.98 -9.42
C LEU A 39 -2.48 -6.72 -9.04
N LEU A 40 -1.19 -6.74 -9.34
CA LEU A 40 -0.25 -5.63 -9.25
C LEU A 40 -0.49 -4.67 -10.42
N SER A 41 -0.11 -3.41 -10.23
CA SER A 41 -0.27 -2.35 -11.23
C SER A 41 0.67 -2.59 -12.41
N THR A 42 0.21 -2.25 -13.62
CA THR A 42 1.01 -2.36 -14.86
C THR A 42 1.87 -1.13 -15.14
N THR A 43 1.76 -0.08 -14.33
CA THR A 43 2.62 1.10 -14.36
C THR A 43 3.27 1.35 -12.99
N PRO A 44 4.51 1.86 -12.94
CA PRO A 44 5.20 2.12 -11.68
C PRO A 44 4.50 3.14 -10.77
N HIS A 45 4.02 4.27 -11.32
CA HIS A 45 3.33 5.28 -10.52
C HIS A 45 2.03 4.74 -9.91
N GLU A 46 1.24 3.93 -10.64
CA GLU A 46 0.05 3.30 -10.07
C GLU A 46 0.42 2.31 -8.96
N ALA A 47 1.56 1.62 -9.03
CA ALA A 47 1.99 0.74 -7.95
C ALA A 47 2.24 1.54 -6.66
N VAL A 48 2.94 2.69 -6.74
CA VAL A 48 3.16 3.58 -5.59
C VAL A 48 1.87 4.23 -5.11
N ARG A 49 1.03 4.73 -6.03
CA ARG A 49 -0.27 5.32 -5.70
C ARG A 49 -1.17 4.34 -4.92
N LYS A 50 -1.13 3.04 -5.25
CA LYS A 50 -1.86 2.03 -4.48
C LYS A 50 -1.33 1.87 -3.05
N VAL A 51 -0.03 2.05 -2.80
CA VAL A 51 0.51 2.07 -1.42
C VAL A 51 -0.11 3.23 -0.65
N TYR A 52 -0.05 4.46 -1.18
CA TYR A 52 -0.67 5.64 -0.59
C TYR A 52 -2.17 5.43 -0.34
N LYS A 53 -2.90 4.92 -1.32
CA LYS A 53 -4.32 4.58 -1.18
C LYS A 53 -4.58 3.59 -0.06
N HIS A 54 -3.76 2.54 0.07
CA HIS A 54 -3.98 1.53 1.10
C HIS A 54 -3.59 2.02 2.50
N VAL A 55 -2.60 2.93 2.62
CA VAL A 55 -2.32 3.65 3.87
C VAL A 55 -3.49 4.58 4.23
N ALA A 56 -3.98 5.38 3.28
CA ALA A 56 -5.15 6.24 3.47
C ALA A 56 -6.36 5.48 4.05
N GLN A 57 -6.55 4.23 3.61
CA GLN A 57 -7.68 3.40 3.98
C GLN A 57 -7.42 2.48 5.19
N GLY A 58 -6.22 2.48 5.76
CA GLY A 58 -5.81 1.51 6.79
C GLY A 58 -5.86 0.04 6.34
N ARG A 59 -5.83 -0.21 5.01
CA ARG A 59 -5.98 -1.54 4.39
C ARG A 59 -4.64 -2.26 4.31
N ALA A 60 -4.13 -2.66 5.47
CA ALA A 60 -2.86 -3.35 5.61
C ALA A 60 -2.77 -4.66 4.81
N ASP A 61 -3.89 -5.39 4.70
CA ASP A 61 -4.02 -6.60 3.91
C ASP A 61 -3.69 -6.36 2.43
N LEU A 62 -4.14 -5.24 1.87
CA LEU A 62 -3.89 -4.89 0.47
C LEU A 62 -2.57 -4.12 0.28
N GLY A 63 -2.21 -3.28 1.24
CA GLY A 63 -1.01 -2.44 1.14
C GLY A 63 0.28 -3.26 1.27
N CYS A 64 0.34 -4.21 2.22
CA CYS A 64 1.55 -5.02 2.39
C CYS A 64 1.84 -5.94 1.21
N GLY A 65 0.80 -6.37 0.47
CA GLY A 65 0.99 -7.15 -0.76
C GLY A 65 1.47 -6.33 -1.97
N ARG A 66 1.70 -5.02 -1.82
CA ARG A 66 2.39 -4.19 -2.83
C ARG A 66 3.91 -4.28 -2.74
N PHE A 67 4.43 -4.94 -1.71
CA PHE A 67 5.85 -5.07 -1.43
C PHE A 67 6.30 -6.51 -1.58
N THR A 68 7.55 -6.70 -1.99
CA THR A 68 8.26 -7.96 -1.71
C THR A 68 8.38 -8.15 -0.19
N ALA A 69 8.60 -9.39 0.27
CA ALA A 69 8.77 -9.66 1.70
C ALA A 69 9.94 -8.88 2.33
N SER A 70 11.02 -8.63 1.58
CA SER A 70 12.14 -7.78 2.03
C SER A 70 11.74 -6.32 2.12
N ALA A 71 11.09 -5.78 1.10
CA ALA A 71 10.66 -4.38 1.09
C ALA A 71 9.60 -4.09 2.14
N ALA A 72 8.68 -5.04 2.43
CA ALA A 72 7.69 -4.90 3.49
C ALA A 72 8.34 -4.77 4.88
N ARG A 73 9.43 -5.51 5.12
CA ARG A 73 10.22 -5.36 6.37
C ARG A 73 10.96 -4.04 6.41
N GLN A 74 11.54 -3.60 5.30
CA GLN A 74 12.18 -2.28 5.21
C GLN A 74 11.17 -1.16 5.45
N PHE A 75 9.98 -1.23 4.86
CA PHE A 75 8.88 -0.30 5.10
C PHE A 75 8.56 -0.21 6.58
N ALA A 76 8.33 -1.34 7.24
CA ALA A 76 8.05 -1.36 8.67
C ALA A 76 9.18 -0.74 9.51
N ASN A 77 10.42 -1.16 9.26
CA ASN A 77 11.58 -0.67 9.99
C ASN A 77 11.80 0.83 9.80
N ASN A 78 11.54 1.36 8.58
CA ASN A 78 11.63 2.78 8.27
C ASN A 78 10.48 3.59 8.89
N PHE A 79 9.55 2.97 9.61
CA PHE A 79 8.55 3.68 10.41
C PHE A 79 8.55 3.24 11.87
N ASP A 80 9.65 2.59 12.31
CA ASP A 80 9.82 2.09 13.69
C ASP A 80 8.74 1.11 14.14
N GLU A 81 8.20 0.33 13.20
CA GLU A 81 7.08 -0.58 13.42
C GLU A 81 7.51 -2.04 13.24
N PRO A 82 6.93 -2.99 14.00
CA PRO A 82 7.40 -4.38 14.04
C PRO A 82 7.12 -5.16 12.75
N ASN A 83 6.16 -4.70 11.94
CA ASN A 83 5.83 -5.30 10.64
C ASN A 83 5.03 -4.33 9.78
N CYS A 84 4.91 -4.64 8.48
CA CYS A 84 4.22 -3.79 7.52
C CYS A 84 2.76 -3.51 7.91
N THR A 85 2.06 -4.48 8.51
CA THR A 85 0.67 -4.30 8.93
C THR A 85 0.56 -3.26 10.02
N ALA A 86 1.47 -3.27 11.00
CA ALA A 86 1.53 -2.28 12.06
C ALA A 86 1.88 -0.89 11.48
N ALA A 87 2.86 -0.82 10.59
CA ALA A 87 3.24 0.43 9.90
C ALA A 87 2.08 1.06 9.12
N ILE A 88 1.36 0.30 8.31
CA ILE A 88 0.21 0.83 7.56
C ILE A 88 -0.88 1.32 8.51
N LYS A 89 -1.18 0.56 9.57
CA LYS A 89 -2.19 0.97 10.55
C LYS A 89 -1.79 2.24 11.27
N GLN A 90 -0.54 2.35 11.71
CA GLN A 90 -0.05 3.55 12.37
C GLN A 90 -0.10 4.76 11.44
N LEU A 91 0.50 4.66 10.25
CA LEU A 91 0.50 5.74 9.26
C LEU A 91 -0.92 6.17 8.87
N SER A 92 -1.89 5.25 8.83
CA SER A 92 -3.28 5.60 8.54
C SER A 92 -3.89 6.55 9.58
N THR A 93 -3.39 6.55 10.82
CA THR A 93 -3.85 7.48 11.88
C THR A 93 -3.34 8.90 11.68
N GLU A 94 -2.29 9.08 10.87
CA GLU A 94 -1.67 10.37 10.54
C GLU A 94 -2.28 10.98 9.26
N VAL A 95 -3.25 10.30 8.64
CA VAL A 95 -3.95 10.77 7.45
C VAL A 95 -5.14 11.64 7.84
N GLU A 96 -5.00 12.95 7.61
CA GLU A 96 -6.03 13.96 7.88
C GLU A 96 -7.06 14.09 6.76
N ASN A 97 -6.66 13.80 5.51
CA ASN A 97 -7.54 13.82 4.35
C ASN A 97 -7.34 12.58 3.48
N MET A 98 -8.17 11.56 3.70
CA MET A 98 -8.09 10.28 3.02
C MET A 98 -8.11 10.41 1.48
N ASN A 99 -8.94 11.29 0.92
CA ASN A 99 -9.11 11.39 -0.53
C ASN A 99 -7.90 12.06 -1.19
N ALA A 100 -7.40 13.15 -0.61
CA ALA A 100 -6.21 13.83 -1.11
C ALA A 100 -4.97 12.94 -0.97
N TYR A 101 -4.84 12.27 0.17
CA TYR A 101 -3.69 11.41 0.45
C TYR A 101 -3.66 10.13 -0.41
N ALA A 102 -4.82 9.59 -0.79
CA ALA A 102 -4.92 8.41 -1.65
C ALA A 102 -4.56 8.67 -3.13
N GLU A 103 -4.53 9.93 -3.54
CA GLU A 103 -4.33 10.36 -4.93
C GLU A 103 -3.24 11.45 -5.02
N PRO A 104 -1.99 11.16 -4.59
CA PRO A 104 -0.90 12.12 -4.67
C PRO A 104 -0.59 12.48 -6.12
N TRP A 105 -0.09 13.71 -6.33
CA TRP A 105 0.36 14.14 -7.65
C TRP A 105 1.78 13.60 -7.92
N PHE A 106 2.01 13.16 -9.15
CA PHE A 106 3.30 12.64 -9.62
C PHE A 106 3.90 13.54 -10.70
N PRO A 107 5.25 13.66 -10.75
CA PRO A 107 5.92 14.36 -11.85
C PRO A 107 5.77 13.58 -13.16
N ASN A 108 5.85 14.29 -14.30
CA ASN A 108 5.76 13.70 -15.64
C ASN A 108 6.78 12.56 -15.89
N SER A 109 7.90 12.53 -15.17
CA SER A 109 8.88 11.44 -15.20
C SER A 109 8.28 10.09 -14.77
N ALA A 110 7.43 10.07 -13.75
CA ALA A 110 6.84 8.85 -13.18
C ALA A 110 5.78 8.18 -14.08
N TYR A 111 5.26 8.92 -15.07
CA TYR A 111 4.31 8.39 -16.07
C TYR A 111 4.99 7.72 -17.27
N ARG A 112 6.32 7.89 -17.42
CA ARG A 112 7.06 7.29 -18.53
C ARG A 112 7.29 5.81 -18.24
N THR A 113 7.16 4.98 -19.27
CA THR A 113 7.59 3.58 -19.19
C THR A 113 9.11 3.53 -18.99
N PRO A 114 9.61 2.92 -17.91
CA PRO A 114 11.05 2.74 -17.71
C PRO A 114 11.65 1.91 -18.85
N SER A 115 12.90 2.18 -19.22
CA SER A 115 13.62 1.41 -20.25
C SER A 115 14.12 0.04 -19.75
N GLY A 116 14.06 -0.20 -18.43
CA GLY A 116 14.48 -1.44 -17.78
C GLY A 116 13.40 -2.01 -16.87
N ASP A 117 13.77 -3.05 -16.14
CA ASP A 117 12.89 -3.75 -15.20
C ASP A 117 12.89 -3.14 -13.79
N HIS A 118 13.63 -2.05 -13.56
CA HIS A 118 13.63 -1.31 -12.30
C HIS A 118 13.41 0.18 -12.53
N THR A 119 12.77 0.83 -11.56
CA THR A 119 12.65 2.29 -11.49
C THR A 119 12.48 2.74 -10.06
N THR A 120 12.75 4.01 -9.79
CA THR A 120 12.65 4.60 -8.46
C THR A 120 11.67 5.76 -8.49
N ILE A 121 10.81 5.83 -7.48
CA ILE A 121 9.90 6.95 -7.26
C ILE A 121 10.13 7.46 -5.84
N SER A 122 10.48 8.75 -5.73
CA SER A 122 10.65 9.47 -4.49
C SER A 122 9.35 10.16 -4.10
N SER A 123 8.96 10.09 -2.82
CA SER A 123 7.83 10.86 -2.30
C SER A 123 8.15 12.35 -2.24
N CYS A 124 9.43 12.72 -2.16
CA CYS A 124 9.86 14.11 -2.21
C CYS A 124 9.74 14.79 -3.59
N GLU A 125 9.65 14.01 -4.67
CA GLU A 125 9.33 14.54 -6.00
C GLU A 125 7.81 14.62 -6.27
N MET A 126 7.00 14.07 -5.37
CA MET A 126 5.54 14.04 -5.45
C MET A 126 4.93 15.22 -4.67
N THR A 127 3.65 15.51 -4.94
CA THR A 127 2.85 16.34 -4.03
C THR A 127 1.94 15.43 -3.23
N VAL A 128 2.27 15.27 -1.95
CA VAL A 128 1.53 14.48 -0.98
C VAL A 128 0.76 15.43 -0.08
N GLU A 129 -0.56 15.26 -0.01
CA GLU A 129 -1.45 16.11 0.77
C GLU A 129 -2.24 15.30 1.79
N GLY A 130 -2.45 15.86 2.99
CA GLY A 130 -3.33 15.26 4.00
C GLY A 130 -2.73 14.05 4.74
N GLY A 131 -1.41 13.91 4.76
CA GLY A 131 -0.70 12.86 5.50
C GLY A 131 0.81 12.89 5.27
N PRO A 132 1.56 11.96 5.89
CA PRO A 132 3.03 11.91 5.81
C PRO A 132 3.54 11.42 4.46
N SER A 133 4.70 11.90 4.00
CA SER A 133 5.41 11.27 2.88
C SER A 133 5.89 9.87 3.25
N LEU A 134 5.78 8.92 2.32
CA LEU A 134 6.12 7.52 2.59
C LEU A 134 7.59 7.16 2.33
N GLY A 135 8.35 8.00 1.61
CA GLY A 135 9.77 7.78 1.31
C GLY A 135 10.03 7.33 -0.13
N VAL A 136 11.14 6.63 -0.36
CA VAL A 136 11.55 6.15 -1.68
C VAL A 136 11.06 4.73 -1.93
N PHE A 137 10.46 4.52 -3.09
CA PHE A 137 10.09 3.22 -3.62
C PHE A 137 11.00 2.85 -4.78
N THR A 138 11.81 1.81 -4.62
CA THR A 138 12.35 1.10 -5.79
C THR A 138 11.32 0.05 -6.19
N LEU A 139 11.00 0.04 -7.48
CA LEU A 139 10.05 -0.88 -8.08
C LEU A 139 10.77 -1.80 -9.04
N LYS A 140 10.31 -3.05 -9.07
CA LYS A 140 10.74 -4.07 -10.02
C LYS A 140 9.56 -4.57 -10.85
N GLN A 141 9.78 -4.74 -12.14
CA GLN A 141 8.85 -5.38 -13.03
C GLN A 141 8.88 -6.90 -12.81
N VAL A 142 7.70 -7.48 -12.62
CA VAL A 142 7.47 -8.92 -12.49
C VAL A 142 6.71 -9.44 -13.71
N GLU A 143 6.34 -10.72 -13.67
CA GLU A 143 5.59 -11.36 -14.76
C GLU A 143 4.37 -10.54 -15.20
N LYS A 144 3.99 -10.68 -16.47
CA LYS A 144 2.85 -9.97 -17.09
C LYS A 144 2.97 -8.44 -17.04
N GLY A 145 4.19 -7.92 -16.90
CA GLY A 145 4.48 -6.49 -16.97
C GLY A 145 4.02 -5.69 -15.75
N GLN A 146 3.73 -6.38 -14.64
CA GLN A 146 3.26 -5.75 -13.41
C GLN A 146 4.44 -5.27 -12.56
N TRP A 147 4.18 -4.37 -11.61
CA TRP A 147 5.22 -3.74 -10.78
C TRP A 147 4.97 -4.00 -9.29
N ILE A 148 6.06 -4.34 -8.59
CA ILE A 148 6.08 -4.55 -7.14
C ILE A 148 7.16 -3.66 -6.51
N VAL A 149 6.96 -3.21 -5.28
CA VAL A 149 8.02 -2.52 -4.52
C VAL A 149 9.04 -3.56 -4.04
N ASP A 150 10.27 -3.48 -4.55
CA ASP A 150 11.34 -4.43 -4.25
C ASP A 150 12.32 -3.92 -3.18
N ARG A 151 12.37 -2.60 -2.98
CA ARG A 151 13.10 -1.93 -1.90
C ARG A 151 12.40 -0.65 -1.46
N HIS A 152 12.49 -0.36 -0.17
CA HIS A 152 11.93 0.82 0.46
C HIS A 152 12.98 1.53 1.33
N GLU A 153 13.07 2.85 1.20
CA GLU A 153 14.01 3.69 1.95
C GLU A 153 13.29 4.90 2.53
N GLN A 154 13.72 5.32 3.71
CA GLN A 154 13.20 6.52 4.36
C GLN A 154 13.74 7.76 3.62
N GLU A 155 12.92 8.80 3.50
CA GLU A 155 13.38 10.12 3.05
C GLU A 155 13.35 11.11 4.20
N PRO A 156 14.16 12.18 4.16
CA PRO A 156 14.03 13.27 5.10
C PRO A 156 12.59 13.82 5.11
N ASN A 157 12.03 14.00 6.30
CA ASN A 157 10.74 14.67 6.52
C ASN A 157 10.96 15.90 7.42
N PRO A 158 10.80 17.14 6.92
CA PRO A 158 10.34 17.48 5.57
C PRO A 158 11.37 17.22 4.48
N CYS A 159 10.90 17.04 3.25
CA CYS A 159 11.73 16.84 2.08
C CYS A 159 12.70 18.01 1.86
N PRO A 160 13.95 17.75 1.40
CA PRO A 160 14.90 18.81 1.13
C PRO A 160 14.39 19.70 -0.01
N PRO A 161 14.68 21.02 0.03
CA PRO A 161 14.37 21.90 -1.08
C PRO A 161 15.12 21.44 -2.35
N PRO A 162 14.57 21.68 -3.56
CA PRO A 162 15.28 21.38 -4.78
C PRO A 162 16.64 22.09 -4.79
N PRO A 163 17.69 21.49 -5.38
CA PRO A 163 18.99 22.14 -5.49
C PRO A 163 18.81 23.52 -6.12
N SER A 164 19.29 24.56 -5.45
CA SER A 164 19.36 25.87 -6.08
C SER A 164 20.32 25.74 -7.24
N GLU A 165 19.83 25.83 -8.48
CA GLU A 165 20.70 26.03 -9.63
C GLU A 165 21.57 27.25 -9.30
N ASP A 166 22.90 27.10 -9.34
CA ASP A 166 23.84 28.21 -9.24
C ASP A 166 23.42 29.28 -10.24
N VAL A 167 22.73 30.32 -9.77
CA VAL A 167 22.41 31.49 -10.60
C VAL A 167 23.76 32.12 -10.93
N PRO A 168 24.23 32.09 -12.20
CA PRO A 168 25.51 32.69 -12.52
C PRO A 168 25.43 34.17 -12.17
N THR A 169 26.34 34.60 -11.30
CA THR A 169 26.47 36.02 -10.92
C THR A 169 26.63 36.84 -12.20
N PRO A 170 25.78 37.87 -12.45
CA PRO A 170 25.94 38.73 -13.61
C PRO A 170 27.36 39.31 -13.62
N PRO A 171 28.08 39.31 -14.76
CA PRO A 171 29.40 39.90 -14.82
C PRO A 171 29.32 41.37 -14.40
N ALA A 172 30.23 41.80 -13.52
CA ALA A 172 30.33 43.17 -13.08
C ALA A 172 30.44 44.11 -14.31
N ALA A 173 29.63 45.16 -14.32
CA ALA A 173 29.64 46.15 -15.39
C ALA A 173 31.03 46.80 -15.51
N PRO A 174 31.54 47.06 -16.73
CA PRO A 174 32.83 47.71 -16.90
C PRO A 174 32.76 49.15 -16.37
N THR A 175 33.67 49.49 -15.46
CA THR A 175 33.96 50.88 -15.09
C THR A 175 34.70 51.53 -16.26
N GLY A 176 34.09 52.55 -16.84
CA GLY A 176 34.71 53.40 -17.86
C GLY A 176 35.76 54.36 -17.31
#